data_AF-A0A6N2K5Y0-F1
#
_entry.id   AF-A0A6N2K5Y0-F1
#
_cell.length_a   1.000
_cell.length_b   1.000
_cell.length_c   1.000
_cell.angle_alpha   90.00
_cell.angle_beta   90.00
_cell.angle_gamma   90.00
#
_symmetry.space_group_name_H-M   'P 1'
#
loop_
_entity.id
_entity.type
_entity.pdbx_description
1 polymer ?
#
loop_
_entity_poly.entity_id
_entity_poly.type
_entity_poly.pdbx_seq_one_letter_code
_entity_poly.pdbx_strand_id
1 'polypeptide(L)'
;MGERLTNSEHNNSKVSQEMFDSIIREVVEEIGVPVTSLSNPLFIGISRRVLNVRPAAFFFIKCNIESKEIQRLYAGAKDGYESTQLYTVSLIELENMASKMPGCHQGGFALYKLMLEAMKNI
;
A
#
# COMPACT_ATOMS: atom_id res chain seq x y z
N MET A 1 37.44 5.29 6.60
CA MET A 1 36.32 5.73 5.74
C MET A 1 35.49 4.56 5.20
N GLY A 2 36.08 3.37 4.97
CA GLY A 2 35.38 2.15 4.50
C GLY A 2 34.34 1.55 5.47
N GLU A 3 34.65 1.40 6.77
CA GLU A 3 33.69 0.81 7.76
C GLU A 3 32.42 1.65 7.99
N ARG A 4 32.48 2.97 7.76
CA ARG A 4 31.32 3.87 7.91
C ARG A 4 30.33 3.72 6.74
N LEU A 5 30.85 3.44 5.55
CA LEU A 5 30.03 3.23 4.34
C LEU A 5 29.28 1.89 4.42
N THR A 6 29.96 0.82 4.86
CA THR A 6 29.34 -0.50 5.03
C THR A 6 28.23 -0.50 6.09
N ASN A 7 28.39 0.27 7.17
CA ASN A 7 27.33 0.43 8.17
C ASN A 7 26.12 1.22 7.64
N SER A 8 26.35 2.22 6.78
CA SER A 8 25.25 2.99 6.17
C SER A 8 24.44 2.14 5.20
N GLU A 9 25.09 1.34 4.36
CA GLU A 9 24.43 0.44 3.42
C GLU A 9 23.61 -0.63 4.13
N HIS A 10 24.18 -1.23 5.18
CA HIS A 10 23.47 -2.19 6.03
C HIS A 10 22.23 -1.58 6.69
N ASN A 11 22.34 -0.37 7.21
CA ASN A 11 21.21 0.35 7.81
C ASN A 11 20.14 0.67 6.75
N ASN A 12 20.53 1.15 5.58
CA ASN A 12 19.60 1.44 4.48
C ASN A 12 18.86 0.18 4.02
N SER A 13 19.55 -0.96 3.96
CA SER A 13 18.94 -2.26 3.64
C SER A 13 17.89 -2.65 4.69
N LYS A 14 18.22 -2.55 5.98
CA LYS A 14 17.27 -2.83 7.07
C LYS A 14 16.06 -1.91 7.08
N VAL A 15 16.27 -0.61 6.86
CA VAL A 15 15.17 0.38 6.79
C VAL A 15 14.27 0.06 5.59
N SER A 16 14.86 -0.25 4.44
CA SER A 16 14.09 -0.64 3.24
C SER A 16 13.30 -1.93 3.50
N GLN A 17 13.91 -2.93 4.12
CA GLN A 17 13.22 -4.16 4.49
C GLN A 17 12.03 -3.88 5.41
N GLU A 18 12.21 -3.06 6.45
CA GLU A 18 11.11 -2.67 7.35
C GLU A 18 10.00 -1.92 6.62
N MET A 19 10.31 -1.08 5.61
CA MET A 19 9.27 -0.42 4.81
C MET A 19 8.39 -1.43 4.03
N PHE A 20 8.97 -2.54 3.56
CA PHE A 20 8.23 -3.58 2.84
C PHE A 20 7.52 -4.54 3.82
N ASP A 21 8.13 -4.85 4.95
CA ASP A 21 7.54 -5.71 5.97
C ASP A 21 6.37 -5.01 6.67
N SER A 22 6.52 -3.72 7.00
CA SER A 22 5.47 -2.93 7.63
C SER A 22 4.22 -2.85 6.75
N ILE A 23 4.33 -2.57 5.44
CA ILE A 23 3.13 -2.44 4.61
C ILE A 23 2.34 -3.76 4.50
N ILE A 24 3.02 -4.91 4.52
CA ILE A 24 2.34 -6.21 4.58
C ILE A 24 1.61 -6.35 5.92
N ARG A 25 2.32 -6.03 7.02
CA ARG A 25 1.77 -6.11 8.37
C ARG A 25 0.54 -5.22 8.55
N GLU A 26 0.60 -3.97 8.14
CA GLU A 26 -0.52 -3.02 8.17
C GLU A 26 -1.75 -3.58 7.41
N VAL A 27 -1.55 -4.12 6.20
CA VAL A 27 -2.65 -4.73 5.42
C VAL A 27 -3.27 -5.93 6.14
N VAL A 28 -2.46 -6.79 6.78
CA VAL A 28 -2.97 -7.92 7.56
C VAL A 28 -3.71 -7.44 8.80
N GLU A 29 -3.18 -6.44 9.49
CA GLU A 29 -3.73 -5.94 10.76
C GLU A 29 -5.04 -5.17 10.55
N GLU A 30 -5.13 -4.32 9.51
CA GLU A 30 -6.32 -3.52 9.19
C GLU A 30 -7.42 -4.31 8.45
N ILE A 31 -7.07 -5.29 7.61
CA ILE A 31 -8.05 -6.03 6.78
C ILE A 31 -8.35 -7.44 7.32
N GLY A 32 -7.44 -8.02 8.11
CA GLY A 32 -7.60 -9.38 8.65
C GLY A 32 -7.29 -10.50 7.64
N VAL A 33 -6.70 -10.18 6.49
CA VAL A 33 -6.30 -11.18 5.49
C VAL A 33 -5.06 -11.97 5.93
N PRO A 34 -4.98 -13.28 5.63
CA PRO A 34 -3.76 -14.05 5.89
C PRO A 34 -2.63 -13.58 4.97
N VAL A 35 -1.41 -13.45 5.51
CA VAL A 35 -0.23 -13.05 4.73
C VAL A 35 0.02 -13.93 3.49
N THR A 36 -0.34 -15.23 3.57
CA THR A 36 -0.20 -16.18 2.46
C THR A 36 -1.12 -15.89 1.27
N SER A 37 -2.13 -15.03 1.44
CA SER A 37 -2.98 -14.54 0.35
C SER A 37 -2.39 -13.36 -0.42
N LEU A 38 -1.32 -12.75 0.10
CA LEU A 38 -0.72 -11.53 -0.43
C LEU A 38 0.52 -11.85 -1.27
N SER A 39 0.67 -11.16 -2.40
CA SER A 39 1.94 -11.14 -3.14
C SER A 39 2.98 -10.29 -2.41
N ASN A 40 4.24 -10.39 -2.82
CA ASN A 40 5.24 -9.41 -2.40
C ASN A 40 4.79 -7.99 -2.81
N PRO A 41 4.96 -6.97 -1.95
CA PRO A 41 4.62 -5.60 -2.27
C PRO A 41 5.54 -5.06 -3.35
N LEU A 42 4.94 -4.40 -4.33
CA LEU A 42 5.64 -3.64 -5.35
C LEU A 42 5.63 -2.16 -4.97
N PHE A 43 6.81 -1.56 -4.77
CA PHE A 43 6.91 -0.11 -4.58
C PHE A 43 6.60 0.60 -5.90
N ILE A 44 5.55 1.44 -5.92
CA ILE A 44 5.07 2.12 -7.14
C ILE A 44 5.42 3.60 -7.18
N GLY A 45 5.99 4.15 -6.09
CA GLY A 45 6.50 5.52 -6.05
C GLY A 45 6.14 6.27 -4.77
N ILE A 46 6.46 7.57 -4.76
CA ILE A 46 6.18 8.48 -3.66
C ILE A 46 5.29 9.60 -4.16
N SER A 47 4.23 9.89 -3.43
CA SER A 47 3.42 11.10 -3.62
C SER A 47 3.53 12.01 -2.41
N ARG A 48 3.40 13.31 -2.64
CA ARG A 48 3.49 14.35 -1.62
C ARG A 48 2.14 15.03 -1.43
N ARG A 49 1.69 15.15 -0.17
CA ARG A 49 0.46 15.90 0.16
C ARG A 49 0.62 17.39 -0.16
N VAL A 50 -0.47 18.03 -0.60
CA VAL A 50 -0.51 19.48 -0.85
C VAL A 50 -0.46 20.27 0.46
N LEU A 51 -1.28 19.90 1.46
CA LEU A 51 -1.49 20.69 2.67
C LEU A 51 -0.27 20.80 3.59
N ASN A 52 0.50 19.72 3.76
CA ASN A 52 1.59 19.66 4.74
C ASN A 52 2.91 19.12 4.18
N VAL A 53 3.01 19.00 2.85
CA VAL A 53 4.24 18.59 2.14
C VAL A 53 4.74 17.20 2.58
N ARG A 54 3.93 16.43 3.32
CA ARG A 54 4.31 15.11 3.83
C ARG A 54 4.39 14.11 2.67
N PRO A 55 5.55 13.44 2.46
CA PRO A 55 5.66 12.35 1.49
C PRO A 55 4.97 11.09 2.02
N ALA A 56 4.43 10.30 1.10
CA ALA A 56 3.87 8.98 1.34
C ALA A 56 4.39 8.03 0.26
N ALA A 57 5.01 6.94 0.69
CA ALA A 57 5.39 5.84 -0.18
C ALA A 57 4.15 4.99 -0.48
N PHE A 58 3.99 4.58 -1.73
CA PHE A 58 2.89 3.74 -2.18
C PHE A 58 3.40 2.40 -2.65
N PHE A 59 2.65 1.36 -2.28
CA PHE A 59 2.91 -0.02 -2.66
C PHE A 59 1.65 -0.63 -3.27
N PHE A 60 1.85 -1.56 -4.20
CA PHE A 60 0.81 -2.39 -4.76
C PHE A 60 1.00 -3.83 -4.31
N ILE A 61 -0.07 -4.45 -3.81
CA ILE A 61 -0.08 -5.82 -3.31
C ILE A 61 -1.27 -6.53 -3.97
N LYS A 62 -1.04 -7.68 -4.59
CA LYS A 62 -2.13 -8.54 -5.08
C LYS A 62 -2.61 -9.41 -3.93
N CYS A 63 -3.92 -9.53 -3.79
CA CYS A 63 -4.57 -10.50 -2.91
C CYS A 63 -5.35 -11.50 -3.76
N ASN A 64 -5.29 -12.79 -3.42
CA ASN A 64 -6.04 -13.84 -4.12
C ASN A 64 -7.41 -14.16 -3.48
N ILE A 65 -7.82 -13.40 -2.46
CA ILE A 65 -9.12 -13.52 -1.81
C ILE A 65 -10.14 -12.64 -2.52
N GLU A 66 -11.34 -13.18 -2.76
CA GLU A 66 -12.43 -12.43 -3.38
C GLU A 66 -12.95 -11.31 -2.48
N SER A 67 -13.38 -10.21 -3.10
CA SER A 67 -13.88 -9.02 -2.40
C SER A 67 -15.02 -9.28 -1.40
N LYS A 68 -15.86 -10.28 -1.65
CA LYS A 68 -16.95 -10.69 -0.73
C LYS A 68 -16.41 -11.31 0.57
N GLU A 69 -15.32 -12.04 0.48
CA GLU A 69 -14.69 -12.68 1.63
C GLU A 69 -13.83 -11.69 2.42
N ILE A 70 -13.20 -10.73 1.75
CA ILE A 70 -12.49 -9.61 2.40
C ILE A 70 -13.39 -8.90 3.42
N GLN A 71 -14.65 -8.65 3.07
CA GLN A 71 -15.61 -8.00 3.98
C GLN A 71 -15.88 -8.81 5.25
N ARG A 72 -15.82 -10.15 5.18
CA ARG A 72 -15.99 -11.03 6.35
C ARG A 72 -14.74 -11.03 7.22
N LEU A 73 -13.56 -11.08 6.59
CA LEU A 73 -12.27 -11.05 7.29
C LEU A 73 -12.07 -9.74 8.06
N TYR A 74 -12.48 -8.61 7.46
CA TYR A 74 -12.40 -7.29 8.09
C TYR A 74 -13.12 -7.22 9.45
N ALA A 75 -14.22 -7.95 9.63
CA ALA A 75 -14.94 -7.97 10.91
C ALA A 75 -14.12 -8.55 12.08
N GLY A 76 -13.06 -9.31 11.78
CA GLY A 76 -12.11 -9.85 12.76
C GLY A 76 -10.72 -9.23 12.66
N ALA A 77 -10.55 -8.13 11.92
CA ALA A 77 -9.27 -7.46 11.78
C ALA A 77 -8.77 -6.94 13.14
N LYS A 78 -7.46 -7.09 13.39
CA LYS A 78 -6.82 -6.69 14.65
C LYS A 78 -7.02 -5.20 14.93
N ASP A 79 -6.83 -4.38 13.89
CA ASP A 79 -6.96 -2.92 13.96
C ASP A 79 -8.23 -2.41 13.25
N GLY A 80 -9.26 -3.27 13.19
CA GLY A 80 -10.58 -2.92 12.64
C GLY A 80 -11.31 -1.80 13.40
N TYR A 81 -10.78 -1.33 14.53
CA TYR A 81 -11.31 -0.19 15.29
C TYR A 81 -10.82 1.17 14.77
N GLU A 82 -9.77 1.23 13.96
CA GLU A 82 -9.22 2.49 13.42
C GLU A 82 -10.04 3.05 12.25
N SER A 83 -10.84 2.19 11.62
CA SER A 83 -11.74 2.53 10.52
C SER A 83 -13.18 2.14 10.87
N THR A 84 -14.16 2.82 10.27
CA THR A 84 -15.57 2.51 10.50
C THR A 84 -16.13 1.55 9.45
N GLN A 85 -15.48 1.43 8.30
CA GLN A 85 -15.95 0.62 7.18
C GLN A 85 -14.85 0.33 6.15
N LEU A 86 -14.93 -0.85 5.52
CA LEU A 86 -14.12 -1.23 4.37
C LEU A 86 -14.98 -1.31 3.11
N TYR A 87 -14.49 -0.75 2.00
CA TYR A 87 -15.14 -0.79 0.70
C TYR A 87 -14.25 -1.50 -0.32
N THR A 88 -14.83 -2.39 -1.12
CA THR A 88 -14.19 -2.99 -2.28
C THR A 88 -14.85 -2.42 -3.53
N VAL A 89 -14.04 -1.91 -4.45
CA VAL A 89 -14.51 -1.20 -5.65
C VAL A 89 -13.79 -1.70 -6.89
N SER A 90 -14.47 -1.62 -8.02
CA SER A 90 -13.84 -1.79 -9.34
C SER A 90 -12.90 -0.63 -9.66
N LEU A 91 -12.03 -0.83 -10.66
CA LEU A 91 -11.15 0.25 -11.13
C LEU A 91 -11.93 1.47 -11.65
N ILE A 92 -13.08 1.23 -12.27
CA ILE A 92 -13.94 2.30 -12.80
C ILE A 92 -14.54 3.13 -11.66
N GLU A 93 -15.03 2.47 -10.61
CA GLU A 93 -15.53 3.15 -9.41
C GLU A 93 -14.41 3.91 -8.69
N LEU A 94 -13.23 3.32 -8.60
CA LEU A 94 -12.04 3.96 -8.02
C LEU A 94 -11.67 5.25 -8.74
N GLU A 95 -11.67 5.25 -10.08
CA GLU A 95 -11.47 6.45 -10.90
C GLU A 95 -12.47 7.56 -10.56
N ASN A 96 -13.75 7.20 -10.46
CA ASN A 96 -14.81 8.15 -10.14
C ASN A 96 -14.67 8.73 -8.71
N MET A 97 -14.13 7.96 -7.78
CA MET A 97 -13.95 8.36 -6.38
C MET A 97 -12.65 9.12 -6.13
N ALA A 98 -11.61 8.91 -6.94
CA ALA A 98 -10.26 9.40 -6.69
C ALA A 98 -10.21 10.91 -6.38
N SER A 99 -10.96 11.73 -7.12
CA SER A 99 -11.03 13.20 -6.92
C SER A 99 -11.51 13.63 -5.54
N LYS A 100 -12.24 12.76 -4.82
CA LYS A 100 -12.79 13.03 -3.48
C LYS A 100 -11.99 12.37 -2.36
N MET A 101 -10.99 11.55 -2.68
CA MET A 101 -10.22 10.84 -1.66
C MET A 101 -9.31 11.80 -0.88
N PRO A 102 -9.28 11.72 0.46
CA PRO A 102 -8.52 12.64 1.29
C PRO A 102 -7.01 12.36 1.25
N GLY A 103 -6.21 13.31 1.73
CA GLY A 103 -4.79 13.06 2.03
C GLY A 103 -3.92 12.75 0.81
N CYS A 104 -3.24 11.61 0.81
CA CYS A 104 -2.29 11.22 -0.24
C CYS A 104 -2.89 10.29 -1.31
N HIS A 105 -4.15 9.86 -1.16
CA HIS A 105 -4.77 8.82 -1.98
C HIS A 105 -4.86 9.18 -3.47
N GLN A 106 -5.11 10.45 -3.82
CA GLN A 106 -5.10 10.90 -5.22
C GLN A 106 -3.78 10.60 -5.92
N GLY A 107 -2.66 10.87 -5.25
CA GLY A 107 -1.35 10.57 -5.81
C GLY A 107 -1.03 9.08 -5.82
N GLY A 108 -1.50 8.32 -4.83
CA GLY A 108 -1.43 6.86 -4.86
C GLY A 108 -2.15 6.27 -6.07
N PHE A 109 -3.36 6.77 -6.36
CA PHE A 109 -4.12 6.36 -7.53
C PHE A 109 -3.43 6.72 -8.85
N ALA A 110 -2.85 7.92 -8.96
CA ALA A 110 -2.06 8.30 -10.12
C ALA A 110 -0.85 7.37 -10.34
N LEU A 111 -0.11 7.02 -9.28
CA LEU A 111 0.99 6.06 -9.36
C LEU A 111 0.52 4.67 -9.77
N TYR A 112 -0.62 4.22 -9.27
CA TYR A 112 -1.22 2.94 -9.66
C TYR A 112 -1.57 2.90 -11.15
N LYS A 113 -2.12 3.99 -11.72
CA LYS A 113 -2.38 4.11 -13.17
C LYS A 113 -1.10 4.02 -13.99
N LEU A 114 -0.04 4.73 -13.57
CA LEU A 114 1.27 4.67 -14.22
C LEU A 114 1.86 3.25 -14.18
N MET A 115 1.73 2.55 -13.05
CA MET A 115 2.13 1.14 -12.93
C MET A 115 1.36 0.26 -13.92
N LEU A 116 0.03 0.40 -14.01
CA LEU A 116 -0.77 -0.37 -14.96
C LEU A 116 -0.38 -0.09 -16.42
N GLU A 117 -0.07 1.16 -16.76
CA GLU A 117 0.41 1.53 -18.09
C GLU A 117 1.77 0.93 -18.40
N ALA A 118 2.71 0.99 -17.46
CA ALA A 118 4.03 0.37 -17.60
C ALA A 118 3.93 -1.16 -17.79
N MET A 119 3.02 -1.82 -17.06
CA MET A 119 2.79 -3.26 -17.18
C MET A 119 2.16 -3.69 -18.52
N LYS A 120 1.51 -2.79 -19.26
CA LYS A 120 0.99 -3.09 -20.61
C LYS A 120 2.07 -3.06 -21.69
N ASN A 121 3.21 -2.42 -21.38
CA ASN A 121 4.33 -2.23 -22.29
C ASN A 121 5.42 -3.29 -22.11
N ILE A 122 5.14 -4.35 -21.34
CA ILE A 122 5.98 -5.53 -21.09
C ILE A 122 5.28 -6.72 -21.73
#